data_AF-A0A6L9KY48-F1
#
_entry.id   AF-A0A6L9KY48-F1
#
_cell.length_a   1.000
_cell.length_b   1.000
_cell.length_c   1.000
_cell.angle_alpha   90.00
_cell.angle_beta   90.00
_cell.angle_gamma   90.00
#
_symmetry.space_group_name_H-M   'P 1'
#
loop_
_entity.id
_entity.type
_entity.pdbx_description
1 polymer ?
#
loop_
_entity_poly.entity_id
_entity_poly.type
_entity_poly.pdbx_seq_one_letter_code
_entity_poly.pdbx_strand_id
1 'polypeptide(L)'
;MKTHDRLIYQNRLNRSMQSQILKFPDSLELGSSILIIMVIILLMIGGAQLTFTQAEESEGVTFANLTEQIISLYQAEHGRWPPRGYDINALISRGNNEIPVGYYLKSIQMDSGGAFTLVFDPGLISFSAGHQLTYRPVRISAPYQAYFVWVCGSAQGPRGSVVTGENYTDIARFELPPTCRG
;
A
#
# COMPACT_ATOMS: atom_id res chain seq x y z
N MET A 1 -38.58 -59.55 -27.17
CA MET A 1 -37.28 -59.84 -26.50
C MET A 1 -36.44 -58.56 -26.44
N LYS A 2 -36.92 -57.50 -25.77
CA LYS A 2 -36.24 -56.17 -25.70
C LYS A 2 -36.63 -55.31 -24.49
N THR A 3 -37.67 -55.68 -23.77
CA THR A 3 -38.21 -54.93 -22.62
C THR A 3 -37.64 -55.39 -21.28
N HIS A 4 -37.15 -56.63 -21.17
CA HIS A 4 -36.63 -57.15 -19.90
C HIS A 4 -35.22 -56.63 -19.56
N ASP A 5 -34.37 -56.40 -20.57
CA ASP A 5 -32.99 -55.94 -20.37
C ASP A 5 -32.89 -54.45 -19.96
N ARG A 6 -33.87 -53.63 -20.34
CA ARG A 6 -33.91 -52.20 -19.96
C ARG A 6 -34.13 -52.00 -18.46
N LEU A 7 -34.96 -52.85 -17.83
CA LEU A 7 -35.25 -52.76 -16.40
C LEU A 7 -34.03 -53.15 -15.55
N ILE A 8 -33.20 -54.07 -16.03
CA ILE A 8 -31.99 -54.50 -15.33
C ILE A 8 -30.92 -53.40 -15.36
N TYR A 9 -30.77 -52.69 -16.47
CA TYR A 9 -29.82 -51.58 -16.58
C TYR A 9 -30.21 -50.36 -15.73
N GLN A 10 -31.50 -50.00 -15.70
CA GLN A 10 -31.95 -48.87 -14.86
C GLN A 10 -31.82 -49.17 -13.36
N ASN A 11 -32.09 -50.41 -12.93
CA ASN A 11 -31.87 -50.80 -11.54
C ASN A 11 -30.39 -50.80 -11.13
N ARG A 12 -29.48 -51.06 -12.07
CA ARG A 12 -28.03 -51.09 -11.79
C ARG A 12 -27.44 -49.68 -11.66
N LEU A 13 -27.91 -48.73 -12.48
CA LEU A 13 -27.54 -47.31 -12.38
C LEU A 13 -28.10 -46.65 -11.10
N ASN A 14 -29.32 -47.00 -10.71
CA ASN A 14 -29.94 -46.44 -9.50
C ASN A 14 -29.24 -46.93 -8.21
N ARG A 15 -28.76 -48.19 -8.20
CA ARG A 15 -27.94 -48.70 -7.09
C ARG A 15 -26.54 -48.09 -7.03
N SER A 16 -25.92 -47.76 -8.17
CA SER A 16 -24.58 -47.13 -8.12
C SER A 16 -24.64 -45.67 -7.64
N MET A 17 -25.71 -44.93 -7.98
CA MET A 17 -25.91 -43.57 -7.45
C MET A 17 -26.25 -43.56 -5.96
N GLN A 18 -27.03 -44.53 -5.46
CA GLN A 18 -27.34 -44.61 -4.02
C GLN A 18 -26.16 -45.02 -3.14
N SER A 19 -25.11 -45.64 -3.69
CA SER A 19 -23.90 -45.97 -2.92
C SER A 19 -22.93 -44.79 -2.70
N GLN A 20 -23.20 -43.65 -3.35
CA GLN A 20 -22.49 -42.38 -3.10
C GLN A 20 -23.33 -41.40 -2.28
N ILE A 21 -24.36 -41.86 -1.57
CA ILE A 21 -24.93 -41.11 -0.46
C ILE A 21 -23.76 -40.83 0.47
N LEU A 22 -23.40 -39.54 0.59
CA LEU A 22 -22.36 -39.05 1.49
C LEU A 22 -22.48 -39.83 2.80
N LYS A 23 -21.48 -40.65 3.12
CA LYS A 23 -21.24 -41.00 4.50
C LYS A 23 -21.13 -39.66 5.20
N PHE A 24 -22.12 -39.33 6.03
CA PHE A 24 -22.00 -38.21 6.94
C PHE A 24 -20.69 -38.45 7.68
N PRO A 25 -19.72 -37.53 7.59
CA PRO A 25 -18.44 -37.72 8.25
C PRO A 25 -18.73 -37.98 9.72
N ASP A 26 -18.10 -39.02 10.27
CA ASP A 26 -18.17 -39.29 11.69
C ASP A 26 -17.75 -38.01 12.43
N SER A 27 -18.30 -37.74 13.62
CA SER A 27 -18.06 -36.48 14.35
C SER A 27 -16.56 -36.15 14.54
N LEU A 28 -15.70 -37.17 14.50
CA LEU A 28 -14.24 -37.07 14.48
C LEU A 28 -13.65 -36.53 13.17
N GLU A 29 -14.16 -36.96 12.01
CA GLU A 29 -13.70 -36.46 10.70
C GLU A 29 -14.08 -34.99 10.50
N LEU A 30 -15.29 -34.61 10.94
CA LEU A 30 -15.75 -33.22 10.91
C LEU A 30 -14.89 -32.33 11.81
N GLY A 31 -14.57 -32.81 13.02
CA GLY A 31 -13.70 -32.10 13.97
C GLY A 31 -12.28 -31.90 13.43
N SER A 32 -11.70 -32.93 12.80
CA SER A 32 -10.36 -32.84 12.21
C SER A 32 -10.28 -31.84 11.05
N SER A 33 -11.32 -31.81 10.20
CA SER A 33 -11.38 -30.91 9.04
C SER A 33 -11.51 -29.45 9.48
N ILE A 34 -12.36 -29.18 10.48
CA ILE A 34 -12.53 -27.83 11.04
C ILE A 34 -11.22 -27.35 11.66
N LEU A 35 -10.51 -28.21 12.39
CA LEU A 35 -9.22 -27.89 12.99
C LEU A 35 -8.20 -27.47 11.93
N ILE A 36 -8.09 -28.25 10.85
CA ILE A 36 -7.15 -27.96 9.75
C ILE A 36 -7.49 -26.63 9.08
N ILE A 37 -8.77 -26.38 8.79
CA ILE A 37 -9.22 -25.11 8.18
C ILE A 37 -8.91 -23.93 9.12
N MET A 38 -9.15 -24.08 10.42
CA MET A 38 -8.87 -23.03 11.39
C MET A 38 -7.37 -22.68 11.46
N VAL A 39 -6.50 -23.70 11.45
CA VAL A 39 -5.04 -23.50 11.43
C VAL A 39 -4.61 -22.82 10.13
N ILE A 40 -5.17 -23.21 8.98
CA ILE A 40 -4.88 -22.57 7.69
C ILE A 40 -5.29 -21.09 7.72
N ILE A 41 -6.49 -20.78 8.24
CA ILE A 41 -6.96 -19.39 8.38
C ILE A 41 -6.01 -18.56 9.26
N LEU A 42 -5.58 -19.11 10.40
CA LEU A 42 -4.65 -18.42 11.31
C LEU A 42 -3.31 -18.11 10.63
N LEU A 43 -2.78 -19.05 9.85
CA LEU A 43 -1.54 -18.84 9.09
C LEU A 43 -1.72 -17.78 7.98
N MET A 44 -2.88 -17.77 7.32
CA MET A 44 -3.21 -16.79 6.27
C MET A 44 -3.30 -15.36 6.82
N ILE A 45 -3.84 -15.16 8.03
CA ILE A 45 -3.94 -13.83 8.64
C ILE A 45 -2.55 -13.21 8.87
N GLY A 46 -1.58 -14.01 9.35
CA GLY A 46 -0.21 -13.55 9.54
C GLY A 46 0.47 -13.13 8.23
N GLY A 47 0.22 -13.86 7.13
CA GLY A 47 0.74 -13.52 5.81
C GLY A 47 0.06 -12.31 5.16
N ALA A 48 -1.25 -12.13 5.38
CA ALA A 48 -2.02 -11.05 4.77
C ALA A 48 -1.56 -9.65 5.22
N GLN A 49 -1.12 -9.51 6.48
CA GLN A 49 -0.62 -8.22 6.99
C GLN A 49 0.63 -7.73 6.24
N LEU A 50 1.49 -8.65 5.78
CA LEU A 50 2.69 -8.31 5.01
C LEU A 50 2.37 -7.85 3.58
N THR A 51 1.22 -8.22 3.02
CA THR A 51 0.83 -7.80 1.68
C THR A 51 0.14 -6.43 1.65
N PHE A 52 -0.63 -6.09 2.68
CA PHE A 52 -1.32 -4.79 2.74
C PHE A 52 -0.35 -3.63 2.97
N THR A 53 0.69 -3.84 3.79
CA THR A 53 1.76 -2.86 4.01
C THR A 53 2.53 -2.54 2.73
N GLN A 54 2.85 -3.54 1.90
CA GLN A 54 3.54 -3.32 0.63
C GLN A 54 2.71 -2.53 -0.39
N ALA A 55 1.39 -2.75 -0.43
CA ALA A 55 0.52 -2.01 -1.34
C ALA A 55 0.49 -0.52 -0.99
N GLU A 56 0.30 -0.21 0.29
CA GLU A 56 0.31 1.15 0.82
C GLU A 56 1.67 1.85 0.62
N GLU A 57 2.77 1.15 0.91
CA GLU A 57 4.12 1.65 0.65
C GLU A 57 4.34 1.95 -0.84
N SER A 58 3.92 1.04 -1.74
CA SER A 58 4.09 1.23 -3.18
C SER A 58 3.30 2.42 -3.72
N GLU A 59 2.10 2.66 -3.20
CA GLU A 59 1.30 3.83 -3.54
C GLU A 59 1.98 5.11 -3.04
N GLY A 60 2.37 5.14 -1.76
CA GLY A 60 3.05 6.28 -1.16
C GLY A 60 4.34 6.65 -1.90
N VAL A 61 5.16 5.67 -2.26
CA VAL A 61 6.40 5.88 -3.04
C VAL A 61 6.08 6.41 -4.46
N THR A 62 5.02 5.91 -5.09
CA THR A 62 4.60 6.40 -6.41
C THR A 62 4.23 7.88 -6.37
N PHE A 63 3.41 8.28 -5.39
CA PHE A 63 3.02 9.68 -5.23
C PHE A 63 4.19 10.57 -4.77
N ALA A 64 5.10 10.05 -3.93
CA ALA A 64 6.32 10.74 -3.59
C ALA A 64 7.14 11.07 -4.84
N ASN A 65 7.46 10.06 -5.66
CA ASN A 65 8.25 10.24 -6.88
C ASN A 65 7.63 11.25 -7.86
N LEU A 66 6.30 11.20 -8.03
CA LEU A 66 5.58 12.18 -8.86
C LEU A 66 5.69 13.59 -8.29
N THR A 67 5.50 13.73 -6.98
CA THR A 67 5.58 15.01 -6.27
C THR A 67 7.00 15.60 -6.32
N GLU A 68 8.02 14.77 -6.13
CA GLU A 68 9.43 15.16 -6.26
C GLU A 68 9.72 15.74 -7.64
N GLN A 69 9.21 15.13 -8.71
CA GLN A 69 9.38 15.62 -10.08
C GLN A 69 8.70 16.98 -10.29
N ILE A 70 7.45 17.13 -9.83
CA ILE A 70 6.69 18.39 -9.92
C ILE A 70 7.42 19.52 -9.18
N ILE A 71 7.86 19.26 -7.94
CA ILE A 71 8.54 20.27 -7.13
C ILE A 71 9.92 20.60 -7.71
N SER A 72 10.66 19.60 -8.20
CA SER A 72 11.97 19.81 -8.83
C SER A 72 11.85 20.65 -10.10
N LEU A 73 10.81 20.42 -10.91
CA LEU A 73 10.51 21.24 -12.08
C LEU A 73 10.15 22.68 -11.67
N TYR A 74 9.27 22.85 -10.69
CA TYR A 74 8.92 24.19 -10.18
C TYR A 74 10.16 24.96 -9.70
N GLN A 75 11.03 24.29 -8.94
CA GLN A 75 12.28 24.84 -8.44
C GLN A 75 13.25 25.20 -9.58
N ALA A 76 13.33 24.38 -10.64
CA ALA A 76 14.15 24.66 -11.81
C ALA A 76 13.64 25.86 -12.62
N GLU A 77 12.33 26.01 -12.74
CA GLU A 77 11.69 27.11 -13.49
C GLU A 77 11.73 28.44 -12.72
N HIS A 78 11.47 28.42 -11.42
CA HIS A 78 11.28 29.64 -10.63
C HIS A 78 12.48 29.98 -9.73
N GLY A 79 13.44 29.07 -9.56
CA GLY A 79 14.57 29.24 -8.67
C GLY A 79 14.22 29.25 -7.17
N ARG A 80 12.98 28.91 -6.80
CA ARG A 80 12.46 28.90 -5.42
C ARG A 80 11.47 27.77 -5.20
N TRP A 81 11.32 27.35 -3.94
CA TRP A 81 10.41 26.26 -3.59
C TRP A 81 8.95 26.70 -3.74
N PRO A 82 8.03 25.76 -4.03
CA PRO A 82 6.61 26.07 -4.01
C PRO A 82 6.19 26.58 -2.62
N PRO A 83 5.29 27.58 -2.55
CA PRO A 83 4.75 28.04 -1.27
C PRO A 83 3.88 26.96 -0.61
N ARG A 84 3.68 27.04 0.71
CA ARG A 84 2.83 26.11 1.49
C ARG A 84 1.40 25.95 0.94
N GLY A 85 0.86 26.98 0.28
CA GLY A 85 -0.46 26.94 -0.37
C GLY A 85 -0.49 26.40 -1.80
N TYR A 86 0.62 25.85 -2.30
CA TYR A 86 0.68 25.27 -3.64
C TYR A 86 -0.06 23.94 -3.69
N ASP A 87 -1.13 23.88 -4.50
CA ASP A 87 -2.02 22.73 -4.55
C ASP A 87 -1.50 21.64 -5.49
N ILE A 88 -0.64 20.77 -4.93
CA ILE A 88 -0.14 19.58 -5.64
C ILE A 88 -1.24 18.56 -5.89
N ASN A 89 -2.24 18.49 -5.01
CA ASN A 89 -3.36 17.55 -5.13
C ASN A 89 -4.14 17.83 -6.41
N ALA A 90 -4.42 19.12 -6.70
CA ALA A 90 -5.04 19.51 -7.96
C ALA A 90 -4.23 19.06 -9.19
N LEU A 91 -2.90 19.13 -9.16
CA LEU A 91 -2.07 18.72 -10.30
C LEU A 91 -2.15 17.21 -10.53
N ILE A 92 -2.14 16.44 -9.45
CA ILE A 92 -2.18 14.98 -9.48
C ILE A 92 -3.58 14.49 -9.87
N SER A 93 -4.62 15.07 -9.28
CA SER A 93 -6.03 14.76 -9.55
C SER A 93 -6.59 15.45 -10.81
N ARG A 94 -5.74 16.01 -11.67
CA ARG A 94 -6.10 16.72 -12.92
C ARG A 94 -7.15 17.83 -12.74
N GLY A 95 -7.06 18.57 -11.65
CA GLY A 95 -7.85 19.76 -11.34
C GLY A 95 -9.12 19.49 -10.53
N ASN A 96 -9.34 18.25 -10.07
CA ASN A 96 -10.47 17.93 -9.22
C ASN A 96 -10.02 17.57 -7.79
N ASN A 97 -10.23 18.50 -6.85
CA ASN A 97 -9.88 18.34 -5.45
C ASN A 97 -10.86 17.42 -4.68
N GLU A 98 -11.97 17.03 -5.29
CA GLU A 98 -12.90 16.03 -4.74
C GLU A 98 -12.46 14.59 -5.06
N ILE A 99 -11.50 14.41 -5.98
CA ILE A 99 -10.92 13.10 -6.27
C ILE A 99 -9.80 12.84 -5.24
N PRO A 100 -9.90 11.77 -4.45
CA PRO A 100 -8.83 11.35 -3.55
C PRO A 100 -7.52 11.25 -4.31
N VAL A 101 -6.43 11.74 -3.72
CA VAL A 101 -5.10 11.67 -4.34
C VAL A 101 -4.76 10.21 -4.66
N GLY A 102 -5.10 9.30 -3.76
CA GLY A 102 -4.99 7.86 -3.95
C GLY A 102 -5.95 7.08 -3.06
N TYR A 103 -5.78 5.76 -3.01
CA TYR A 103 -6.59 4.88 -2.15
C TYR A 103 -6.11 4.92 -0.70
N TYR A 104 -4.79 4.98 -0.48
CA TYR A 104 -4.19 5.06 0.85
C TYR A 104 -3.91 6.50 1.30
N LEU A 105 -3.82 7.43 0.35
CA LEU A 105 -3.49 8.82 0.62
C LEU A 105 -4.72 9.74 0.63
N LYS A 106 -4.85 10.47 1.73
CA LYS A 106 -5.85 11.53 1.89
C LYS A 106 -5.43 12.82 1.18
N SER A 107 -4.18 13.25 1.39
CA SER A 107 -3.66 14.49 0.78
C SER A 107 -2.14 14.56 0.78
N ILE A 108 -1.61 15.48 -0.01
CA ILE A 108 -0.22 15.91 -0.04
C ILE A 108 -0.16 17.37 0.38
N GLN A 109 0.61 17.67 1.42
CA GLN A 109 0.76 19.01 1.97
C GLN A 109 2.16 19.55 1.70
N MET A 110 2.23 20.79 1.22
CA MET A 110 3.50 21.46 0.94
C MET A 110 3.98 22.29 2.13
N ASP A 111 5.28 22.28 2.35
CA ASP A 111 5.96 23.20 3.25
C ASP A 111 6.77 24.25 2.48
N SER A 112 6.94 25.42 3.10
CA SER A 112 7.68 26.55 2.52
C SER A 112 9.17 26.26 2.25
N GLY A 113 9.76 25.27 2.94
CA GLY A 113 11.15 24.82 2.71
C GLY A 113 11.31 23.78 1.59
N GLY A 114 10.27 23.55 0.79
CA GLY A 114 10.25 22.58 -0.32
C GLY A 114 9.97 21.14 0.10
N ALA A 115 9.80 20.89 1.40
CA ALA A 115 9.36 19.60 1.89
C ALA A 115 7.88 19.37 1.56
N PHE A 116 7.49 18.12 1.37
CA PHE A 116 6.10 17.72 1.19
C PHE A 116 5.77 16.55 2.11
N THR A 117 4.54 16.54 2.61
CA THR A 117 4.05 15.52 3.55
C THR A 117 2.90 14.77 2.93
N LEU A 118 3.06 13.46 2.81
CA LEU A 118 1.99 12.54 2.48
C LEU A 118 1.16 12.30 3.75
N VAL A 119 -0.14 12.50 3.65
CA VAL A 119 -1.09 12.24 4.73
C VAL A 119 -1.94 11.03 4.34
N PHE A 120 -1.82 9.97 5.12
CA PHE A 120 -2.57 8.74 4.90
C PHE A 120 -4.00 8.85 5.45
N ASP A 121 -4.94 8.16 4.81
CA ASP A 121 -6.35 8.22 5.21
C ASP A 121 -6.57 7.51 6.56
N PRO A 122 -7.10 8.19 7.60
CA PRO A 122 -7.41 7.57 8.88
C PRO A 122 -8.54 6.53 8.83
N GLY A 123 -9.33 6.48 7.75
CA GLY A 123 -10.42 5.53 7.57
C GLY A 123 -9.98 4.12 7.20
N LEU A 124 -8.69 3.90 6.97
CA LEU A 124 -8.15 2.64 6.49
C LEU A 124 -7.75 1.72 7.65
N ILE A 125 -7.91 0.41 7.44
CA ILE A 125 -7.38 -0.61 8.34
C ILE A 125 -5.92 -0.87 7.93
N SER A 126 -5.05 0.11 8.17
CA SER A 126 -3.63 0.06 7.82
C SER A 126 -2.74 0.59 8.95
N PHE A 127 -1.45 0.26 8.93
CA PHE A 127 -0.51 0.72 9.95
C PHE A 127 -0.18 2.20 9.85
N SER A 128 -0.22 2.78 8.64
CA SER A 128 -0.04 4.22 8.44
C SER A 128 -1.35 5.01 8.44
N ALA A 129 -2.49 4.41 8.78
CA ALA A 129 -3.76 5.12 8.82
C ALA A 129 -3.68 6.36 9.75
N GLY A 130 -3.95 7.54 9.18
CA GLY A 130 -3.90 8.82 9.91
C GLY A 130 -2.49 9.33 10.20
N HIS A 131 -1.46 8.59 9.83
CA HIS A 131 -0.07 9.00 9.96
C HIS A 131 0.39 9.88 8.79
N GLN A 132 1.55 10.48 8.99
CA GLN A 132 2.18 11.42 8.08
C GLN A 132 3.60 10.99 7.76
N LEU A 133 3.97 11.12 6.48
CA LEU A 133 5.32 10.86 6.00
C LEU A 133 5.84 12.04 5.19
N THR A 134 6.88 12.69 5.68
CA THR A 134 7.47 13.86 5.05
C THR A 134 8.70 13.50 4.22
N TYR A 135 8.76 14.02 3.00
CA TYR A 135 9.92 14.02 2.13
C TYR A 135 10.51 15.41 2.11
N ARG A 136 11.83 15.49 2.31
CA ARG A 136 12.56 16.75 2.47
C ARG A 136 13.65 16.84 1.41
N PRO A 137 13.75 17.97 0.69
CA PRO A 137 14.81 18.15 -0.27
C PRO A 137 16.14 18.38 0.44
N VAL A 138 17.20 17.88 -0.17
CA VAL A 138 18.57 17.95 0.31
C VAL A 138 19.39 18.59 -0.77
N ARG A 139 19.90 19.78 -0.47
CA ARG A 139 20.78 20.50 -1.39
C ARG A 139 22.20 19.98 -1.25
N ILE A 140 22.74 19.48 -2.35
CA ILE A 140 24.14 19.07 -2.41
C ILE A 140 24.91 20.16 -3.16
N SER A 141 25.89 20.75 -2.46
CA SER A 141 26.71 21.81 -3.01
C SER A 141 27.79 21.19 -3.89
N ALA A 142 27.58 21.16 -5.20
CA ALA A 142 28.58 20.75 -6.18
C ALA A 142 29.13 21.95 -6.95
N PRO A 143 30.39 21.89 -7.44
CA PRO A 143 31.11 23.05 -7.95
C PRO A 143 30.51 23.70 -9.20
N TYR A 144 29.54 23.08 -9.88
CA TYR A 144 28.99 23.61 -11.14
C TYR A 144 27.46 23.56 -11.28
N GLN A 145 26.73 22.79 -10.45
CA GLN A 145 25.27 22.74 -10.45
C GLN A 145 24.76 22.33 -9.06
N ALA A 146 23.72 23.00 -8.56
CA ALA A 146 22.99 22.50 -7.39
C ALA A 146 22.06 21.38 -7.85
N TYR A 147 22.29 20.17 -7.38
CA TYR A 147 21.31 19.09 -7.48
C TYR A 147 20.67 18.86 -6.11
N PHE A 148 19.40 18.47 -6.15
CA PHE A 148 18.65 18.12 -4.97
C PHE A 148 18.44 16.61 -4.98
N VAL A 149 18.63 15.98 -3.82
CA VAL A 149 18.14 14.62 -3.56
C VAL A 149 17.07 14.70 -2.48
N TRP A 150 16.21 13.71 -2.40
CA TRP A 150 15.14 13.70 -1.42
C TRP A 150 15.47 12.72 -0.31
N VAL A 151 15.20 13.13 0.93
CA VAL A 151 15.28 12.25 2.09
C VAL A 151 13.89 12.08 2.69
N CYS A 152 13.56 10.83 3.00
CA CYS A 152 12.27 10.47 3.55
C CYS A 152 12.34 10.40 5.08
N GLY A 153 11.27 10.85 5.73
CA GLY A 153 11.14 10.75 7.17
C GLY A 153 12.24 11.50 7.92
N SER A 154 12.78 10.85 8.94
CA SER A 154 13.89 11.35 9.77
C SER A 154 15.28 11.06 9.20
N ALA A 155 15.39 10.58 7.96
CA ALA A 155 16.68 10.32 7.32
C ALA A 155 17.54 11.59 7.22
N GLN A 156 18.86 11.39 7.28
CA GLN A 156 19.85 12.46 7.13
C GLN A 156 20.34 12.52 5.68
N GLY A 157 20.60 13.73 5.19
CA GLY A 157 21.22 13.91 3.89
C GLY A 157 22.65 13.35 3.84
N PRO A 158 23.21 13.11 2.64
CA PRO A 158 24.61 12.75 2.46
C PRO A 158 25.56 13.74 3.14
N ARG A 159 26.78 13.31 3.49
CA ARG A 159 27.77 14.21 4.13
C ARG A 159 28.03 15.46 3.30
N GLY A 160 28.04 16.62 3.96
CA GLY A 160 28.25 17.91 3.29
C GLY A 160 27.02 18.46 2.58
N SER A 161 25.85 17.87 2.78
CA SER A 161 24.57 18.36 2.25
C SER A 161 23.76 19.10 3.32
N VAL A 162 22.78 19.89 2.87
CA VAL A 162 21.86 20.63 3.73
C VAL A 162 20.43 20.18 3.42
N VAL A 163 19.77 19.59 4.41
CA VAL A 163 18.34 19.25 4.35
C VAL A 163 17.51 20.49 4.61
N THR A 164 16.47 20.75 3.82
CA THR A 164 15.55 21.89 4.01
C THR A 164 14.11 21.43 4.23
N GLY A 165 13.30 22.31 4.85
CA GLY A 165 11.91 22.05 5.18
C GLY A 165 11.70 21.35 6.52
N GLU A 166 10.49 21.51 7.06
CA GLU A 166 10.09 20.91 8.32
C GLU A 166 9.79 19.40 8.14
N ASN A 167 9.97 18.62 9.22
CA ASN A 167 9.63 17.20 9.23
C ASN A 167 8.39 16.99 10.10
N TYR A 168 7.30 16.53 9.50
CA TYR A 168 6.05 16.19 10.18
C TYR A 168 5.82 14.68 10.27
N THR A 169 6.85 13.88 9.96
CA THR A 169 6.74 12.43 10.01
C THR A 169 6.47 11.96 11.43
N ASP A 170 5.34 11.27 11.63
CA ASP A 170 4.92 10.72 12.91
C ASP A 170 4.93 9.17 12.95
N ILE A 171 5.28 8.53 11.83
CA ILE A 171 5.45 7.08 11.72
C ILE A 171 6.74 6.64 12.42
N ALA A 172 6.68 5.56 13.21
CA ALA A 172 7.85 5.04 13.88
C ALA A 172 8.86 4.46 12.88
N ARG A 173 10.16 4.61 13.14
CA ARG A 173 11.21 4.21 12.19
C ARG A 173 11.16 2.72 11.79
N PHE A 174 10.71 1.85 12.67
CA PHE A 174 10.60 0.41 12.37
C PHE A 174 9.39 0.06 11.48
N GLU A 175 8.41 0.97 11.40
CA GLU A 175 7.19 0.84 10.58
C GLU A 175 7.39 1.45 9.19
N LEU A 176 8.37 2.34 9.02
CA LEU A 176 8.70 2.90 7.71
C LEU A 176 9.22 1.81 6.74
N PRO A 177 8.97 1.95 5.43
CA PRO A 177 9.64 1.12 4.43
C PRO A 177 11.17 1.24 4.50
N PRO A 178 11.93 0.20 4.12
CA PRO A 178 13.40 0.23 4.17
C PRO A 178 14.04 1.46 3.51
N THR A 179 13.46 1.97 2.43
CA THR A 179 13.91 3.17 1.72
C THR A 179 13.78 4.46 2.53
N CYS A 180 12.88 4.49 3.52
CA CYS A 180 12.63 5.63 4.40
C CYS A 180 13.28 5.49 5.78
N ARG A 181 14.02 4.40 6.02
CA ARG A 181 14.69 4.15 7.32
C ARG A 181 16.04 4.87 7.45
N GLY A 182 16.64 5.39 6.38
CA GLY A 182 17.92 6.09 6.44
C GLY A 182 18.63 6.20 5.10
#